data_AF-A0A937M3D8-F1
#
_entry.id   AF-A0A937M3D8-F1
#
_cell.length_a   1.000
_cell.length_b   1.000
_cell.length_c   1.000
_cell.angle_alpha   90.00
_cell.angle_beta   90.00
_cell.angle_gamma   90.00
#
_symmetry.space_group_name_H-M   'P 1'
#
loop_
_entity.id
_entity.type
_entity.pdbx_description
1 polymer ?
#
loop_
_entity_poly.entity_id
_entity_poly.type
_entity_poly.pdbx_seq_one_letter_code
_entity_poly.pdbx_strand_id
1 'polypeptide(L)'
;MVEDEEGEWVTYGRLSEYAYGKLGEKVPEGACRTAPANSKVGWSIHYYPDGNAVPDDQVSVGIWYYDEEDQFDETAAYPQDLRLYMLDGGGDYLIPPHDTLMTQGFHSFDPPVRINSWQPHLHLRGVAMSMEVFDPTTGQREVLSQASNWNAGWNHSHTYEDGFQPLIPAGSTIILTSWFDNTANNPRNPDPDQWVGAGQRTTDEMSHAWIAVTHLDDEGYEKMLAEQQEREQRTVATAGGVR
;
A
#
# COMPACT_ATOMS: atom_id res chain seq x y z
N MET A 1 2.98 10.23 16.76
CA MET A 1 1.94 11.10 17.36
C MET A 1 2.57 12.41 17.77
N VAL A 2 1.87 13.52 17.58
CA VAL A 2 2.29 14.88 17.99
C VAL A 2 1.20 15.51 18.85
N GLU A 3 1.52 16.52 19.64
CA GLU A 3 0.51 17.32 20.35
C GLU A 3 -0.08 18.38 19.41
N ASP A 4 -1.40 18.54 19.42
CA ASP A 4 -2.11 19.64 18.76
C ASP A 4 -2.08 20.93 19.61
N GLU A 5 -2.77 21.98 19.17
CA GLU A 5 -2.79 23.29 19.85
C GLU A 5 -3.45 23.21 21.24
N GLU A 6 -4.31 22.22 21.46
CA GLU A 6 -4.98 21.91 22.72
C GLU A 6 -4.14 21.00 23.65
N GLY A 7 -3.00 20.50 23.19
CA GLY A 7 -2.13 19.58 23.93
C GLY A 7 -2.58 18.12 23.87
N GLU A 8 -3.50 17.77 22.97
CA GLU A 8 -3.97 16.41 22.77
C GLU A 8 -3.07 15.65 21.77
N TRP A 9 -2.82 14.37 22.06
CA TRP A 9 -1.96 13.56 21.22
C TRP A 9 -2.72 13.05 19.99
N VAL A 10 -2.36 13.56 18.81
CA VAL A 10 -2.96 13.19 17.54
C VAL A 10 -2.02 12.35 16.65
N THR A 11 -2.62 11.61 15.71
CA THR A 11 -1.86 10.84 14.72
C THR A 11 -1.24 11.79 13.70
N TYR A 12 0.10 11.87 13.68
CA TYR A 12 0.85 12.64 12.70
C TYR A 12 1.03 11.89 11.38
N GLY A 13 1.44 10.64 11.47
CA GLY A 13 1.75 9.80 10.32
C GLY A 13 2.10 8.38 10.76
N ARG A 14 2.17 7.47 9.78
CA ARG A 14 2.52 6.07 10.01
C ARG A 14 3.95 5.82 9.54
N LEU A 15 4.79 5.37 10.46
CA LEU A 15 6.19 5.06 10.16
C LEU A 15 6.35 3.75 9.39
N SER A 16 5.52 2.75 9.70
CA SER A 16 5.51 1.44 9.06
C SER A 16 4.21 0.72 9.40
N GLU A 17 3.83 -0.24 8.56
CA GLU A 17 2.93 -1.33 8.93
C GLU A 17 3.67 -2.64 8.73
N TYR A 18 3.38 -3.65 9.56
CA TYR A 18 3.97 -4.97 9.39
C TYR A 18 2.88 -6.03 9.41
N ALA A 19 2.81 -6.80 8.32
CA ALA A 19 2.02 -8.00 8.22
C ALA A 19 2.92 -9.20 7.91
N TYR A 20 2.42 -10.40 8.20
CA TYR A 20 3.13 -11.65 8.00
C TYR A 20 3.67 -11.79 6.56
N GLY A 21 4.99 -11.95 6.43
CA GLY A 21 5.71 -12.08 5.16
C GLY A 21 6.42 -10.80 4.70
N LYS A 22 6.08 -9.63 5.25
CA LYS A 22 6.81 -8.39 4.96
C LYS A 22 8.22 -8.44 5.55
N LEU A 23 9.20 -7.89 4.84
CA LEU A 23 10.60 -7.83 5.31
C LEU A 23 10.91 -6.52 6.07
N GLY A 24 10.22 -5.43 5.72
CA GLY A 24 10.46 -4.09 6.22
C GLY A 24 10.07 -3.07 5.16
N GLU A 25 10.34 -1.80 5.43
CA GLU A 25 10.10 -0.70 4.49
C GLU A 25 11.34 0.18 4.41
N LYS A 26 11.70 0.58 3.19
CA LYS A 26 12.70 1.61 2.93
C LYS A 26 12.01 2.74 2.18
N VAL A 27 12.19 3.97 2.65
CA VAL A 27 11.76 5.16 1.91
C VAL A 27 12.69 5.30 0.69
N PRO A 28 12.16 5.40 -0.54
CA PRO A 28 13.00 5.50 -1.73
C PRO A 28 13.68 6.86 -1.82
N GLU A 29 14.69 6.94 -2.67
CA GLU A 29 15.43 8.17 -2.92
C GLU A 29 14.51 9.32 -3.37
N GLY A 30 14.86 10.54 -2.96
CA GLY A 30 14.08 11.74 -3.21
C GLY A 30 12.76 11.82 -2.42
N ALA A 31 12.50 10.90 -1.49
CA ALA A 31 11.36 10.97 -0.57
C ALA A 31 11.79 10.88 0.90
N CYS A 32 10.92 11.36 1.79
CA CYS A 32 11.12 11.27 3.23
C CYS A 32 9.83 11.00 4.01
N ARG A 33 9.96 10.27 5.12
CA ARG A 33 8.96 10.21 6.20
C ARG A 33 9.57 10.87 7.42
N THR A 34 8.87 11.84 7.98
CA THR A 34 9.37 12.61 9.12
C THR A 34 8.93 11.99 10.45
N ALA A 35 9.85 11.97 11.42
CA ALA A 35 9.54 11.71 12.82
C ALA A 35 9.76 13.03 13.58
N PRO A 36 8.70 13.79 13.87
CA PRO A 36 8.84 15.10 14.49
C PRO A 36 9.56 15.04 15.85
N ALA A 37 10.32 16.09 16.18
CA ALA A 37 10.86 16.25 17.52
C ALA A 37 9.72 16.30 18.55
N ASN A 38 9.99 15.81 19.77
CA ASN A 38 9.01 15.72 20.86
C ASN A 38 7.76 14.88 20.53
N SER A 39 7.83 14.01 19.51
CA SER A 39 6.75 13.08 19.17
C SER A 39 6.77 11.82 20.04
N LYS A 40 5.66 11.08 20.03
CA LYS A 40 5.54 9.72 20.60
C LYS A 40 5.34 8.70 19.49
N VAL A 41 5.94 7.52 19.65
CA VAL A 41 5.62 6.34 18.82
C VAL A 41 4.40 5.66 19.41
N GLY A 42 3.32 5.61 18.62
CA GLY A 42 2.18 4.74 18.88
C GLY A 42 2.32 3.49 18.04
N TRP A 43 2.13 2.32 18.64
CA TRP A 43 2.13 1.05 17.93
C TRP A 43 1.01 0.14 18.44
N SER A 44 0.56 -0.76 17.58
CA SER A 44 -0.46 -1.74 17.87
C SER A 44 0.05 -3.09 17.35
N ILE A 45 -0.10 -4.13 18.16
CA ILE A 45 0.31 -5.49 17.82
C ILE A 45 -0.97 -6.33 17.75
N HIS A 46 -1.15 -7.01 16.62
CA HIS A 46 -2.29 -7.88 16.39
C HIS A 46 -1.84 -9.35 16.50
N TYR A 47 -2.20 -10.01 17.60
CA TYR A 47 -1.95 -11.45 17.80
C TYR A 47 -3.14 -12.28 17.36
N TYR A 48 -2.88 -13.35 16.60
CA TYR A 48 -3.86 -14.39 16.35
C TYR A 48 -3.89 -15.36 17.54
N PRO A 49 -5.04 -15.56 18.21
CA PRO A 49 -5.14 -16.43 19.38
C PRO A 49 -5.20 -17.91 18.95
N ASP A 50 -4.05 -18.52 18.70
CA ASP A 50 -3.92 -19.93 18.31
C ASP A 50 -4.04 -20.92 19.48
N GLY A 51 -4.21 -20.40 20.71
CA GLY A 51 -4.32 -21.18 21.93
C GLY A 51 -2.99 -21.52 22.61
N ASN A 52 -1.86 -21.13 22.04
CA ASN A 52 -0.54 -21.34 22.62
C ASN A 52 -0.06 -20.09 23.37
N ALA A 53 0.38 -20.26 24.61
CA ALA A 53 1.01 -19.18 25.35
C ALA A 53 2.47 -19.02 24.89
N VAL A 54 2.85 -17.79 24.52
CA VAL A 54 4.24 -17.42 24.26
C VAL A 54 4.75 -16.65 25.49
N PRO A 55 5.42 -17.31 26.44
CA PRO A 55 5.94 -16.63 27.63
C PRO A 55 7.02 -15.63 27.23
N ASP A 56 7.02 -14.48 27.89
CA ASP A 56 8.02 -13.42 27.72
C ASP A 56 8.16 -12.91 26.27
N ASP A 57 7.05 -12.89 25.52
CA ASP A 57 7.08 -12.36 24.14
C ASP A 57 7.55 -10.89 24.12
N GLN A 58 8.46 -10.59 23.20
CA GLN A 58 9.05 -9.28 23.01
C GLN A 58 9.10 -8.96 21.52
N VAL A 59 8.30 -8.00 21.10
CA VAL A 59 8.35 -7.44 19.75
C VAL A 59 9.28 -6.23 19.77
N SER A 60 10.24 -6.21 18.85
CA SER A 60 11.14 -5.07 18.65
C SER A 60 10.98 -4.51 17.25
N VAL A 61 11.02 -3.19 17.12
CA VAL A 61 11.00 -2.49 15.84
C VAL A 61 12.27 -1.65 15.74
N GLY A 62 13.02 -1.85 14.66
CA GLY A 62 14.13 -0.98 14.29
C GLY A 62 13.64 0.17 13.40
N ILE A 63 14.10 1.38 13.70
CA ILE A 63 13.88 2.57 12.87
C ILE A 63 15.25 3.14 12.57
N TRP A 64 15.57 3.28 11.30
CA TRP A 64 16.80 3.89 10.81
C TRP A 64 16.47 5.28 10.28
N TYR A 65 17.14 6.28 10.83
CA TYR A 65 17.08 7.66 10.36
C TYR A 65 18.25 7.91 9.42
N TYR A 66 18.08 8.90 8.54
CA TYR A 66 19.23 9.47 7.85
C TYR A 66 20.16 10.13 8.87
N ASP A 67 21.46 9.95 8.70
CA ASP A 67 22.49 10.67 9.45
C ASP A 67 23.22 11.72 8.59
N GLU A 68 24.18 12.44 9.18
CA GLU A 68 24.94 13.47 8.47
C GLU A 68 25.80 12.91 7.33
N GLU A 69 26.20 11.63 7.40
CA GLU A 69 27.02 10.97 6.39
C GLU A 69 26.21 10.57 5.16
N ASP A 70 24.90 10.36 5.30
CA ASP A 70 23.98 10.04 4.21
C ASP A 70 23.77 11.19 3.21
N GLN A 71 24.24 12.41 3.52
CA GLN A 71 24.10 13.62 2.68
C GLN A 71 22.66 13.88 2.24
N PHE A 72 21.70 13.52 3.09
CA PHE A 72 20.28 13.69 2.79
C PHE A 72 19.91 15.17 2.69
N ASP A 73 19.43 15.59 1.52
CA ASP A 73 18.91 16.94 1.29
C ASP A 73 17.41 16.98 1.57
N GLU A 74 17.05 17.41 2.77
CA GLU A 74 15.64 17.58 3.18
C GLU A 74 14.89 18.56 2.28
N THR A 75 15.56 19.58 1.73
CA THR A 75 14.91 20.61 0.90
C THR A 75 14.60 20.13 -0.51
N ALA A 76 15.30 19.09 -0.98
CA ALA A 76 15.07 18.45 -2.27
C ALA A 76 14.17 17.21 -2.17
N ALA A 77 13.83 16.76 -0.96
CA ALA A 77 13.04 15.56 -0.74
C ALA A 77 11.54 15.85 -0.70
N TYR A 78 10.77 14.95 -1.29
CA TYR A 78 9.31 15.01 -1.28
C TYR A 78 8.73 14.26 -0.07
N PRO A 79 7.68 14.77 0.58
CA PRO A 79 7.03 14.08 1.68
C PRO A 79 6.35 12.80 1.18
N GLN A 80 6.55 11.72 1.92
CA GLN A 80 5.92 10.44 1.65
C GLN A 80 5.16 9.96 2.88
N ASP A 81 4.01 9.33 2.66
CA ASP A 81 3.24 8.69 3.72
C ASP A 81 2.89 7.24 3.37
N LEU A 82 2.56 6.47 4.41
CA LEU A 82 1.99 5.13 4.29
C LEU A 82 0.56 5.16 4.81
N ARG A 83 -0.40 4.97 3.90
CA ARG A 83 -1.82 5.00 4.23
C ARG A 83 -2.52 3.72 3.84
N LEU A 84 -3.66 3.52 4.51
CA LEU A 84 -4.59 2.46 4.23
C LEU A 84 -5.66 2.99 3.28
N TYR A 85 -5.81 2.35 2.14
CA TYR A 85 -6.77 2.70 1.09
C TYR A 85 -7.86 1.62 1.04
N MET A 86 -9.04 1.95 1.56
CA MET A 86 -10.21 1.06 1.59
C MET A 86 -10.81 0.90 0.20
N LEU A 87 -11.36 -0.29 -0.10
CA LEU A 87 -12.05 -0.50 -1.37
C LEU A 87 -13.52 -0.09 -1.26
N ASP A 88 -14.28 -0.66 -0.33
CA ASP A 88 -15.65 -0.21 -0.10
C ASP A 88 -15.70 0.86 1.00
N GLY A 89 -16.79 1.61 1.13
CA GLY A 89 -16.94 2.74 2.06
C GLY A 89 -16.84 2.44 3.57
N GLY A 90 -16.12 1.40 3.99
CA GLY A 90 -15.78 1.12 5.38
C GLY A 90 -16.11 -0.29 5.88
N GLY A 91 -16.45 -1.26 5.02
CA GLY A 91 -16.73 -2.64 5.41
C GLY A 91 -18.20 -3.10 5.30
N ASP A 92 -19.00 -2.46 4.46
CA ASP A 92 -20.41 -2.83 4.23
C ASP A 92 -20.56 -3.76 3.02
N TYR A 93 -19.84 -4.89 3.02
CA TYR A 93 -20.06 -5.98 2.07
C TYR A 93 -20.35 -7.30 2.77
N LEU A 94 -21.06 -8.17 2.06
CA LEU A 94 -21.41 -9.53 2.48
C LEU A 94 -21.16 -10.48 1.31
N ILE A 95 -20.30 -11.47 1.54
CA ILE A 95 -20.00 -12.54 0.61
C ILE A 95 -20.98 -13.69 0.91
N PRO A 96 -21.83 -14.10 -0.06
CA PRO A 96 -22.75 -15.21 0.13
C PRO A 96 -22.03 -16.55 0.32
N PRO A 97 -22.66 -17.53 1.00
CA PRO A 97 -22.20 -18.91 1.00
C PRO A 97 -22.02 -19.46 -0.42
N HIS A 98 -20.94 -20.19 -0.66
CA HIS A 98 -20.62 -20.82 -1.95
C HIS A 98 -20.54 -19.89 -3.16
N ASP A 99 -20.28 -18.60 -2.94
CA ASP A 99 -20.21 -17.61 -4.02
C ASP A 99 -18.89 -16.83 -3.99
N THR A 100 -18.72 -15.96 -4.98
CA THR A 100 -17.60 -15.04 -5.13
C THR A 100 -18.10 -13.60 -5.01
N LEU A 101 -17.20 -12.71 -4.63
CA LEU A 101 -17.49 -11.27 -4.60
C LEU A 101 -16.34 -10.49 -5.22
N MET A 102 -16.67 -9.37 -5.85
CA MET A 102 -15.71 -8.36 -6.26
C MET A 102 -16.08 -7.02 -5.61
N THR A 103 -15.11 -6.33 -5.04
CA THR A 103 -15.26 -4.99 -4.47
C THR A 103 -14.29 -4.02 -5.14
N GLN A 104 -14.64 -2.73 -5.19
CA GLN A 104 -13.76 -1.68 -5.71
C GLN A 104 -13.77 -0.45 -4.83
N GLY A 105 -12.63 0.24 -4.75
CA GLY A 105 -12.51 1.59 -4.22
C GLY A 105 -11.73 2.53 -5.10
N PHE A 106 -12.00 3.82 -4.89
CA PHE A 106 -11.60 4.90 -5.77
C PHE A 106 -10.95 6.01 -4.95
N HIS A 107 -9.72 6.36 -5.30
CA HIS A 107 -8.92 7.33 -4.55
C HIS A 107 -8.26 8.30 -5.50
N SER A 108 -8.59 9.59 -5.37
CA SER A 108 -7.98 10.68 -6.14
C SER A 108 -6.96 11.45 -5.31
N PHE A 109 -6.04 12.11 -5.99
CA PHE A 109 -5.03 12.96 -5.38
C PHE A 109 -5.16 14.39 -5.89
N ASP A 110 -5.09 15.35 -4.96
CA ASP A 110 -5.06 16.78 -5.30
C ASP A 110 -3.73 17.17 -5.95
N PRO A 111 -2.55 16.84 -5.37
CA PRO A 111 -1.26 16.96 -6.06
C PRO A 111 -0.96 15.73 -6.94
N PRO A 112 -0.03 15.85 -7.90
CA PRO A 112 0.56 14.67 -8.53
C PRO A 112 1.31 13.82 -7.49
N VAL A 113 1.30 12.49 -7.67
CA VAL A 113 1.94 11.58 -6.72
C VAL A 113 2.75 10.50 -7.40
N ARG A 114 3.74 9.97 -6.69
CA ARG A 114 4.52 8.78 -7.07
C ARG A 114 4.20 7.64 -6.12
N ILE A 115 3.82 6.48 -6.66
CA ILE A 115 3.49 5.29 -5.87
C ILE A 115 4.76 4.48 -5.62
N ASN A 116 5.18 4.38 -4.36
CA ASN A 116 6.44 3.74 -3.99
C ASN A 116 6.29 2.26 -3.67
N SER A 117 5.16 1.89 -3.06
CA SER A 117 4.83 0.49 -2.81
C SER A 117 3.34 0.30 -2.67
N TRP A 118 2.89 -0.92 -2.92
CA TRP A 118 1.52 -1.36 -2.71
C TRP A 118 1.51 -2.75 -2.09
N GLN A 119 0.67 -2.94 -1.08
CA GLN A 119 0.52 -4.19 -0.36
C GLN A 119 -0.98 -4.50 -0.28
N PRO A 120 -1.47 -5.47 -1.06
CA PRO A 120 -2.81 -6.00 -0.88
C PRO A 120 -2.97 -6.58 0.52
N HIS A 121 -4.10 -6.28 1.16
CA HIS A 121 -4.44 -6.83 2.46
C HIS A 121 -5.90 -7.32 2.46
N LEU A 122 -6.04 -8.64 2.42
CA LEU A 122 -7.32 -9.36 2.50
C LEU A 122 -7.24 -10.41 3.61
N HIS A 123 -8.32 -11.12 3.91
CA HIS A 123 -8.26 -12.30 4.76
C HIS A 123 -8.39 -13.60 3.94
N LEU A 124 -8.95 -14.65 4.52
CA LEU A 124 -8.83 -16.04 4.04
C LEU A 124 -9.50 -16.30 2.69
N ARG A 125 -10.51 -15.52 2.32
CA ARG A 125 -11.26 -15.63 1.05
C ARG A 125 -10.71 -14.72 -0.03
N GLY A 126 -9.86 -13.76 0.31
CA GLY A 126 -9.16 -12.96 -0.68
C GLY A 126 -8.31 -13.83 -1.62
N VAL A 127 -8.51 -13.69 -2.92
CA VAL A 127 -7.77 -14.46 -3.95
C VAL A 127 -6.97 -13.56 -4.90
N ALA A 128 -7.37 -12.31 -5.05
CA ALA A 128 -6.68 -11.36 -5.90
C ALA A 128 -6.96 -9.91 -5.51
N MET A 129 -6.03 -9.02 -5.85
CA MET A 129 -6.24 -7.58 -5.85
C MET A 129 -5.48 -6.93 -7.02
N SER A 130 -6.05 -5.90 -7.60
CA SER A 130 -5.41 -5.04 -8.60
C SER A 130 -5.42 -3.59 -8.17
N MET A 131 -4.48 -2.84 -8.72
CA MET A 131 -4.42 -1.39 -8.67
C MET A 131 -4.31 -0.86 -10.10
N GLU A 132 -5.29 -0.08 -10.50
CA GLU A 132 -5.36 0.60 -11.78
C GLU A 132 -5.33 2.11 -11.57
N VAL A 133 -4.88 2.86 -12.58
CA VAL A 133 -5.09 4.31 -12.66
C VAL A 133 -6.11 4.60 -13.76
N PHE A 134 -7.02 5.52 -13.46
CA PHE A 134 -7.96 6.09 -14.42
C PHE A 134 -7.63 7.58 -14.60
N ASP A 135 -7.38 7.96 -15.84
CA ASP A 135 -7.21 9.35 -16.25
C ASP A 135 -8.56 9.90 -16.73
N PRO A 136 -9.18 10.85 -15.99
CA PRO A 136 -10.47 11.42 -16.37
C PRO A 136 -10.42 12.30 -17.62
N THR A 137 -9.24 12.77 -18.04
CA THR A 137 -9.08 13.67 -19.20
C THR A 137 -9.09 12.89 -20.52
N THR A 138 -8.47 11.71 -20.53
CA THR A 138 -8.41 10.83 -21.71
C THR A 138 -9.44 9.69 -21.66
N GLY A 139 -9.96 9.38 -20.47
CA GLY A 139 -10.83 8.22 -20.23
C GLY A 139 -10.08 6.88 -20.22
N GLN A 140 -8.75 6.89 -20.25
CA GLN A 140 -7.94 5.68 -20.27
C GLN A 140 -7.80 5.05 -18.87
N ARG A 141 -7.61 3.73 -18.88
CA ARG A 141 -7.28 2.93 -17.69
C ARG A 141 -6.01 2.15 -17.93
N GLU A 142 -5.14 2.15 -16.94
CA GLU A 142 -3.89 1.40 -16.96
C GLU A 142 -3.74 0.58 -15.68
N VAL A 143 -3.31 -0.67 -15.80
CA VAL A 143 -3.01 -1.54 -14.66
C VAL A 143 -1.61 -1.20 -14.15
N LEU A 144 -1.53 -0.73 -12.91
CA LEU A 144 -0.26 -0.46 -12.23
C LEU A 144 0.29 -1.72 -11.56
N SER A 145 -0.60 -2.53 -10.99
CA SER A 145 -0.23 -3.69 -10.19
C SER A 145 -1.33 -4.73 -10.13
N GLN A 146 -0.93 -6.01 -10.09
CA GLN A 146 -1.84 -7.15 -10.00
C GLN A 146 -1.24 -8.27 -9.15
N ALA A 147 -2.00 -8.73 -8.17
CA ALA A 147 -1.78 -9.97 -7.43
C ALA A 147 -2.93 -10.93 -7.79
N SER A 148 -2.67 -11.97 -8.58
CA SER A 148 -3.71 -12.85 -9.16
C SER A 148 -3.84 -14.23 -8.49
N ASN A 149 -2.95 -14.56 -7.56
CA ASN A 149 -3.00 -15.77 -6.73
C ASN A 149 -2.59 -15.42 -5.30
N TRP A 150 -3.24 -14.38 -4.77
CA TRP A 150 -2.92 -13.82 -3.47
C TRP A 150 -3.42 -14.75 -2.35
N ASN A 151 -2.75 -14.72 -1.20
CA ASN A 151 -3.23 -15.35 0.03
C ASN A 151 -2.71 -14.66 1.29
N ALA A 152 -3.38 -14.88 2.41
CA ALA A 152 -3.04 -14.24 3.69
C ALA A 152 -1.64 -14.58 4.24
N GLY A 153 -1.01 -15.67 3.77
CA GLY A 153 0.40 -15.97 4.07
C GLY A 153 1.39 -15.12 3.27
N TRP A 154 0.93 -14.34 2.29
CA TRP A 154 1.73 -13.55 1.36
C TRP A 154 1.33 -12.06 1.41
N ASN A 155 1.32 -11.47 2.61
CA ASN A 155 1.11 -10.04 2.82
C ASN A 155 2.40 -9.24 2.55
N HIS A 156 3.01 -9.43 1.38
CA HIS A 156 4.23 -8.73 1.03
C HIS A 156 3.91 -7.31 0.55
N SER A 157 4.74 -6.36 0.95
CA SER A 157 4.76 -5.07 0.26
C SER A 157 5.49 -5.23 -1.07
N HIS A 158 4.81 -4.88 -2.16
CA HIS A 158 5.39 -4.78 -3.48
C HIS A 158 6.00 -3.39 -3.62
N THR A 159 7.29 -3.28 -3.32
CA THR A 159 8.07 -2.06 -3.54
C THR A 159 8.48 -1.97 -5.01
N TYR A 160 8.17 -0.84 -5.64
CA TYR A 160 8.60 -0.58 -7.01
C TYR A 160 10.10 -0.23 -7.02
N GLU A 161 10.79 -0.68 -8.07
CA GLU A 161 12.19 -0.33 -8.30
C GLU A 161 12.33 1.18 -8.57
N ASP A 162 13.47 1.75 -8.17
CA ASP A 162 13.77 3.15 -8.41
C ASP A 162 13.75 3.51 -9.90
N GLY A 163 13.03 4.58 -10.22
CA GLY A 163 12.74 5.02 -11.56
C GLY A 163 11.50 4.37 -12.18
N PHE A 164 11.09 3.17 -11.76
CA PHE A 164 9.93 2.44 -12.31
C PHE A 164 8.67 2.59 -11.46
N GLN A 165 8.66 3.52 -10.52
CA GLN A 165 7.49 3.83 -9.72
C GLN A 165 6.40 4.50 -10.57
N PRO A 166 5.13 4.08 -10.46
CA PRO A 166 4.02 4.75 -11.13
C PRO A 166 3.93 6.23 -10.75
N LEU A 167 3.85 7.09 -11.75
CA LEU A 167 3.56 8.51 -11.60
C LEU A 167 2.09 8.76 -11.93
N ILE A 168 1.36 9.37 -10.99
CA ILE A 168 -0.07 9.59 -11.08
C ILE A 168 -0.30 11.10 -11.14
N PRO A 169 -0.81 11.64 -12.26
CA PRO A 169 -1.06 13.07 -12.37
C PRO A 169 -2.22 13.49 -11.47
N ALA A 170 -2.19 14.76 -11.05
CA ALA A 170 -3.25 15.37 -10.26
C ALA A 170 -4.64 15.15 -10.89
N GLY A 171 -5.64 14.83 -10.06
CA GLY A 171 -6.99 14.54 -10.50
C GLY A 171 -7.22 13.14 -11.10
N SER A 172 -6.17 12.35 -11.36
CA SER A 172 -6.34 10.93 -11.68
C SER A 172 -6.87 10.15 -10.48
N THR A 173 -7.53 9.03 -10.76
CA THR A 173 -8.12 8.16 -9.73
C THR A 173 -7.44 6.80 -9.75
N ILE A 174 -6.89 6.38 -8.63
CA ILE A 174 -6.52 4.98 -8.43
C ILE A 174 -7.80 4.18 -8.16
N ILE A 175 -7.96 3.08 -8.90
CA ILE A 175 -9.01 2.10 -8.72
C ILE A 175 -8.38 0.85 -8.14
N LEU A 176 -8.76 0.50 -6.92
CA LEU A 176 -8.41 -0.77 -6.30
C LEU A 176 -9.56 -1.75 -6.52
N THR A 177 -9.26 -2.96 -6.95
CA THR A 177 -10.25 -4.03 -7.13
C THR A 177 -9.81 -5.27 -6.39
N SER A 178 -10.69 -5.87 -5.59
CA SER A 178 -10.43 -7.13 -4.87
C SER A 178 -11.42 -8.19 -5.25
N TRP A 179 -10.97 -9.44 -5.23
CA TRP A 179 -11.80 -10.61 -5.49
C TRP A 179 -11.73 -11.58 -4.33
N PHE A 180 -12.90 -12.14 -3.99
CA PHE A 180 -13.08 -13.08 -2.89
C PHE A 180 -13.72 -14.37 -3.40
N ASP A 181 -13.28 -15.50 -2.84
CA ASP A 181 -13.80 -16.84 -3.10
C ASP A 181 -14.27 -17.50 -1.79
N ASN A 182 -15.59 -17.48 -1.57
CA ASN A 182 -16.25 -18.17 -0.45
C ASN A 182 -16.80 -19.55 -0.86
N THR A 183 -16.30 -20.14 -1.95
CA THR A 183 -16.67 -21.49 -2.37
C THR A 183 -15.93 -22.57 -1.56
N ALA A 184 -16.46 -23.80 -1.59
CA ALA A 184 -15.78 -24.98 -1.03
C ALA A 184 -14.50 -25.38 -1.78
N ASN A 185 -14.22 -24.79 -2.94
CA ASN A 185 -13.00 -25.07 -3.72
C ASN A 185 -11.80 -24.24 -3.24
N ASN A 186 -12.02 -23.16 -2.50
CA ASN A 186 -10.94 -22.39 -1.89
C ASN A 186 -10.42 -23.15 -0.65
N PRO A 187 -9.20 -23.72 -0.69
CA PRO A 187 -8.67 -24.52 0.42
C PRO A 187 -8.38 -23.69 1.69
N ARG A 188 -8.44 -22.37 1.59
CA ARG A 188 -8.24 -21.44 2.71
C ARG A 188 -9.54 -21.01 3.37
N ASN A 189 -10.68 -21.27 2.73
CA ASN A 189 -11.99 -20.93 3.29
C ASN A 189 -12.29 -21.86 4.48
N PRO A 190 -12.41 -21.33 5.71
CA PRO A 190 -12.64 -22.16 6.89
C PRO A 190 -14.07 -22.73 6.95
N ASP A 191 -15.05 -22.04 6.34
CA ASP A 191 -16.45 -22.44 6.33
C ASP A 191 -17.19 -21.77 5.15
N PRO A 192 -17.46 -22.50 4.05
CA PRO A 192 -18.16 -21.97 2.87
C PRO A 192 -19.68 -21.86 3.04
N ASP A 193 -20.25 -22.39 4.13
CA ASP A 193 -21.70 -22.35 4.39
C ASP A 193 -22.14 -21.03 5.05
N GLN A 194 -21.20 -20.17 5.46
CA GLN A 194 -21.48 -18.93 6.17
C GLN A 194 -21.50 -17.70 5.26
N TRP A 195 -22.34 -16.74 5.62
CA TRP A 195 -22.23 -15.35 5.17
C TRP A 195 -21.03 -14.70 5.84
N VAL A 196 -20.24 -13.96 5.06
CA VAL A 196 -18.99 -13.38 5.55
C VAL A 196 -18.98 -11.89 5.22
N GLY A 197 -18.79 -11.06 6.23
CA GLY A 197 -18.68 -9.61 6.07
C GLY A 197 -17.32 -9.08 6.46
N ALA A 198 -17.17 -7.75 6.40
CA ALA A 198 -15.94 -7.12 6.83
C ALA A 198 -15.75 -7.20 8.36
N GLY A 199 -14.50 -7.34 8.80
CA GLY A 199 -14.18 -7.38 10.22
C GLY A 199 -12.69 -7.56 10.50
N GLN A 200 -12.33 -7.48 11.78
CA GLN A 200 -10.93 -7.52 12.21
C GLN A 200 -10.41 -8.94 12.47
N ARG A 201 -11.31 -9.93 12.56
CA ARG A 201 -10.91 -11.32 12.80
C ARG A 201 -10.49 -11.95 11.48
N THR A 202 -9.52 -12.87 11.53
CA THR A 202 -9.07 -13.63 10.36
C THR A 202 -10.19 -14.37 9.63
N THR A 203 -11.29 -14.71 10.32
CA THR A 203 -12.46 -15.39 9.74
C THR A 203 -13.46 -14.43 9.08
N ASP A 204 -13.43 -13.15 9.44
CA ASP A 204 -14.10 -12.07 8.71
C ASP A 204 -13.24 -11.71 7.49
N GLU A 205 -13.64 -10.71 6.70
CA GLU A 205 -12.81 -10.19 5.59
C GLU A 205 -12.32 -8.76 5.80
N MET A 206 -11.22 -8.44 5.12
CA MET A 206 -10.74 -7.08 4.93
C MET A 206 -10.58 -6.81 3.43
N SER A 207 -10.69 -5.54 3.05
CA SER A 207 -10.58 -5.11 1.66
C SER A 207 -9.89 -3.76 1.58
N HIS A 208 -8.57 -3.76 1.77
CA HIS A 208 -7.76 -2.55 1.63
C HIS A 208 -6.38 -2.84 1.08
N ALA A 209 -5.72 -1.79 0.61
CA ALA A 209 -4.29 -1.83 0.32
C ALA A 209 -3.54 -0.85 1.21
N TRP A 210 -2.36 -1.26 1.68
CA TRP A 210 -1.38 -0.31 2.19
C TRP A 210 -0.58 0.23 1.01
N ILE A 211 -0.54 1.55 0.86
CA ILE A 211 0.17 2.21 -0.24
C ILE A 211 1.08 3.28 0.33
N ALA A 212 2.36 3.23 -0.06
CA ALA A 212 3.32 4.29 0.20
C ALA A 212 3.28 5.30 -0.95
N VAL A 213 2.97 6.56 -0.65
CA VAL A 213 2.75 7.61 -1.64
C VAL A 213 3.66 8.79 -1.37
N THR A 214 4.53 9.12 -2.33
CA THR A 214 5.29 10.38 -2.35
C THR A 214 4.42 11.46 -3.00
N HIS A 215 4.21 12.58 -2.30
CA HIS A 215 3.45 13.72 -2.82
C HIS A 215 4.40 14.70 -3.51
N LEU A 216 4.17 14.96 -4.80
CA LEU A 216 5.03 15.77 -5.64
C LEU A 216 4.42 17.16 -5.86
N ASP A 217 5.26 18.12 -6.23
CA ASP A 217 4.83 19.32 -6.94
C ASP A 217 4.86 19.08 -8.45
N ASP A 218 4.32 20.03 -9.22
CA ASP A 218 4.26 19.94 -10.68
C ASP A 218 5.66 19.84 -11.30
N GLU A 219 6.64 20.59 -10.77
CA GLU A 219 8.02 20.56 -11.26
C GLU A 219 8.67 19.19 -11.06
N GLY A 220 8.51 18.61 -9.87
CA GLY A 220 9.00 17.27 -9.53
C GLY A 220 8.37 16.19 -10.39
N TYR A 221 7.06 16.27 -10.59
CA TYR A 221 6.33 15.35 -11.45
C TYR A 221 6.85 15.40 -12.90
N GLU A 222 6.93 16.58 -13.50
CA GLU A 222 7.40 16.75 -14.88
C GLU A 222 8.86 16.29 -15.05
N LYS A 223 9.72 16.58 -14.07
CA LYS A 223 11.10 16.10 -14.07
C LYS A 223 11.17 14.57 -14.05
N MET A 224 10.47 13.92 -13.13
CA MET A 224 10.46 12.46 -13.04
C MET A 224 9.85 11.82 -14.30
N LEU A 225 8.80 12.42 -14.86
CA LEU A 225 8.18 11.96 -16.09
C LEU A 225 9.17 12.01 -17.27
N ALA A 226 9.92 13.10 -17.42
CA ALA A 226 10.96 13.24 -18.42
C ALA A 226 12.07 12.18 -18.24
N GLU A 227 12.51 11.95 -17.00
CA GLU A 227 13.50 10.91 -16.67
C GLU A 227 13.01 9.50 -17.02
N GLN A 228 11.71 9.19 -16.79
CA GLN A 228 11.10 7.93 -17.20
C GLN A 228 11.09 7.77 -18.73
N GLN A 229 10.64 8.81 -19.45
CA GLN A 229 10.60 8.80 -20.92
C GLN A 229 11.99 8.63 -21.54
N GLU A 230 13.01 9.30 -21.02
CA GLU A 230 14.39 9.13 -21.47
C GLU A 230 14.88 7.69 -21.27
N ARG A 231 14.59 7.10 -20.10
CA ARG A 231 15.00 5.72 -19.78
C ARG A 231 14.31 4.71 -20.70
N GLU A 232 13.03 4.88 -20.97
CA GLU A 232 12.29 4.03 -21.91
C GLU A 232 12.85 4.13 -23.33
N GLN A 233 13.11 5.35 -23.81
CA GLN A 233 13.73 5.58 -25.13
C GLN A 233 15.11 4.91 -25.23
N ARG A 234 15.94 5.01 -24.19
CA ARG A 234 17.23 4.32 -24.13
C ARG A 234 17.05 2.81 -24.20
N THR A 235 16.13 2.25 -23.43
CA THR A 235 15.85 0.81 -23.37
C THR A 235 15.40 0.27 -24.73
N VAL A 236 14.52 0.99 -25.43
CA VAL A 236 14.07 0.64 -26.79
C VAL A 236 15.22 0.71 -27.79
N ALA A 237 16.10 1.72 -27.69
CA ALA A 237 17.27 1.84 -28.56
C ALA A 237 18.27 0.69 -28.38
N THR A 238 18.53 0.25 -27.16
CA THR A 238 19.40 -0.92 -26.90
C THR A 238 18.77 -2.23 -27.39
N ALA A 239 17.45 -2.41 -27.22
CA ALA A 239 16.74 -3.60 -27.70
C ALA A 239 16.66 -3.67 -29.23
N GLY A 240 16.57 -2.52 -29.91
CA GLY A 240 16.54 -2.43 -31.38
C GLY A 240 17.90 -2.61 -32.07
N GLY A 241 19.01 -2.52 -31.33
CA GLY A 241 20.38 -2.70 -31.84
C GLY A 241 20.85 -4.16 -31.90
N VAL A 242 20.05 -5.11 -31.41
CA VAL A 242 20.32 -6.56 -31.49
C VAL A 242 19.51 -7.15 -32.64
N ARG A 243 19.92 -6.89 -33.88
CA ARG A 243 19.47 -7.62 -35.08
C ARG A 243 20.61 -7.81 -36.06
#